data_AF-I3CDS8-F1
#
_entry.id   AF-I3CDS8-F1
#
_cell.length_a   1.000
_cell.length_b   1.000
_cell.length_c   1.000
_cell.angle_alpha   90.00
_cell.angle_beta   90.00
_cell.angle_gamma   90.00
#
_symmetry.space_group_name_H-M   'P 1'
#
loop_
_entity.id
_entity.type
_entity.pdbx_description
1 polymer ?
#
loop_
_entity_poly.entity_id
_entity_poly.type
_entity_poly.pdbx_seq_one_letter_code
_entity_poly.pdbx_strand_id
1 'polypeptide(L)'
;MDMKVFPVKHYIYSLTLIFIAYLSACTSLTGAKDSNNNDKFQVQLSEQEALAIGYKIWQNESGAKVEGLTVWNAGEEFASLGIGHFIWAPKGKKPVFTEGFPLLLQFMQTKKIAIPQWLANTPYCPWESRETFNKAINSKEMLALRSFLHETLSTQVEFMAYRVEQSLPTLLASLPHEAQREKVKQQFYRVAQSANGIYALIDYVNFKGEGTSTTERYQGQGWGLLQVLENMSGDTKQPTAEFATAAIKVLTQRVKNAPVERNEQRWLAGWTNRVNTYR
;
A
#
# COMPACT_ATOMS: atom_id res chain seq x y z
N MET A 1 64.02 19.16 -33.41
CA MET A 1 62.71 19.65 -33.90
C MET A 1 61.96 20.19 -32.69
N ASP A 2 62.35 21.33 -32.10
CA ASP A 2 62.46 22.69 -32.69
C ASP A 2 61.14 23.10 -33.33
N MET A 3 60.48 24.23 -33.06
CA MET A 3 60.81 25.57 -32.52
C MET A 3 59.45 26.19 -32.12
N LYS A 4 59.28 26.90 -31.00
CA LYS A 4 59.52 28.35 -30.80
C LYS A 4 58.91 29.31 -31.86
N VAL A 5 58.03 30.21 -31.35
CA VAL A 5 57.91 31.67 -31.60
C VAL A 5 56.71 32.22 -32.43
N PHE A 6 56.02 33.19 -31.79
CA PHE A 6 55.08 34.26 -32.21
C PHE A 6 55.49 35.03 -33.51
N PRO A 7 54.70 35.95 -34.18
CA PRO A 7 53.74 36.94 -33.61
C PRO A 7 52.54 37.46 -34.46
N VAL A 8 51.65 38.20 -33.77
CA VAL A 8 50.95 39.47 -34.09
C VAL A 8 50.47 39.77 -35.53
N LYS A 9 49.18 40.14 -35.65
CA LYS A 9 48.73 41.33 -36.41
C LYS A 9 47.54 42.01 -35.73
N HIS A 10 47.75 43.27 -35.37
CA HIS A 10 46.72 44.24 -35.00
C HIS A 10 45.92 44.66 -36.24
N TYR A 11 44.61 44.85 -36.10
CA TYR A 11 43.89 45.89 -36.83
C TYR A 11 42.88 46.57 -35.91
N ILE A 12 43.09 47.88 -35.75
CA ILE A 12 42.21 48.85 -35.12
C ILE A 12 41.26 49.36 -36.20
N TYR A 13 39.95 49.36 -35.95
CA TYR A 13 38.99 50.35 -36.50
C TYR A 13 37.80 50.53 -35.55
N SER A 14 37.94 51.53 -34.70
CA SER A 14 37.03 52.61 -34.31
C SER A 14 35.53 52.61 -34.68
N LEU A 15 34.78 53.19 -33.71
CA LEU A 15 33.52 53.98 -33.78
C LEU A 15 32.17 53.24 -33.81
N THR A 16 31.42 53.25 -32.70
CA THR A 16 30.41 54.31 -32.38
C THR A 16 29.76 54.08 -31.00
N LEU A 17 29.47 55.20 -30.31
CA LEU A 17 28.76 55.27 -29.04
C LEU A 17 27.31 54.77 -29.14
N ILE A 18 26.85 54.01 -28.15
CA ILE A 18 25.45 54.06 -27.70
C ILE A 18 25.43 54.12 -26.17
N PHE A 19 25.07 55.31 -25.68
CA PHE A 19 24.60 55.56 -24.32
C PHE A 19 23.23 54.89 -24.15
N ILE A 20 23.06 54.00 -23.19
CA ILE A 20 21.72 53.69 -22.65
C ILE A 20 21.76 53.83 -21.13
N ALA A 21 20.91 54.75 -20.68
CA ALA A 21 20.70 55.16 -19.32
C ALA A 21 20.11 54.04 -18.47
N TYR A 22 20.56 53.99 -17.22
CA TYR A 22 19.83 53.39 -16.11
C TYR A 22 18.52 54.15 -15.89
N LEU A 23 17.39 53.45 -15.90
CA LEU A 23 16.20 53.87 -15.18
C LEU A 23 15.52 52.66 -14.54
N SER A 24 15.35 52.78 -13.23
CA SER A 24 14.61 51.88 -12.35
C SER A 24 13.19 51.65 -12.83
N ALA A 25 12.77 50.38 -12.82
CA ALA A 25 11.39 50.00 -12.62
C ALA A 25 11.34 49.03 -11.45
N CYS A 26 10.82 49.51 -10.32
CA CYS A 26 10.29 48.65 -9.27
C CYS A 26 9.12 47.86 -9.86
N THR A 27 9.31 46.57 -10.07
CA THR A 27 8.21 45.62 -10.15
C THR A 27 8.40 44.61 -9.03
N SER A 28 7.56 44.74 -8.00
CA SER A 28 7.28 43.70 -7.03
C SER A 28 6.70 42.49 -7.77
N LEU A 29 7.59 41.64 -8.27
CA LEU A 29 7.26 40.29 -8.70
C LEU A 29 6.99 39.50 -7.42
N THR A 30 5.70 39.39 -7.11
CA THR A 30 5.16 38.26 -6.36
C THR A 30 5.79 37.00 -6.93
N GLY A 31 6.71 36.39 -6.17
CA GLY A 31 7.19 35.05 -6.45
C GLY A 31 6.00 34.12 -6.40
N ALA A 32 5.41 33.85 -7.57
CA ALA A 32 4.60 32.67 -7.76
C ALA A 32 5.54 31.50 -7.48
N LYS A 33 5.39 30.90 -6.29
CA LYS A 33 5.88 29.55 -6.05
C LYS A 33 5.18 28.68 -7.08
N ASP A 34 5.88 28.33 -8.14
CA ASP A 34 5.59 27.11 -8.88
C ASP A 34 5.72 25.96 -7.88
N SER A 35 4.61 25.59 -7.24
CA SER A 35 4.52 24.37 -6.45
C SER A 35 4.39 23.20 -7.41
N ASN A 36 5.48 22.90 -8.12
CA ASN A 36 5.65 21.62 -8.77
C ASN A 36 6.05 20.58 -7.70
N ASN A 37 5.22 20.45 -6.66
CA ASN A 37 5.38 19.42 -5.64
C ASN A 37 4.70 18.16 -6.16
N ASN A 38 5.50 17.31 -6.79
CA ASN A 38 5.36 15.86 -6.67
C ASN A 38 5.56 15.45 -5.19
N ASP A 39 4.81 16.03 -4.27
CA ASP A 39 4.71 15.54 -2.90
C ASP A 39 4.00 14.20 -3.00
N LYS A 40 4.81 13.15 -3.13
CA LYS A 40 4.37 11.79 -2.89
C LYS A 40 3.82 11.81 -1.47
N PHE A 41 2.50 11.68 -1.34
CA PHE A 41 1.87 11.44 -0.06
C PHE A 41 2.53 10.23 0.58
N GLN A 42 3.15 10.47 1.72
CA GLN A 42 3.71 9.44 2.58
C GLN A 42 2.88 9.41 3.86
N VAL A 43 2.30 8.27 4.13
CA VAL A 43 1.64 7.91 5.37
C VAL A 43 2.72 7.87 6.44
N GLN A 44 2.77 8.93 7.23
CA GLN A 44 3.59 8.99 8.44
C GLN A 44 2.70 8.65 9.63
N LEU A 45 2.97 7.51 10.27
CA LEU A 45 2.30 7.09 11.48
C LEU A 45 3.28 7.21 12.64
N SER A 46 2.85 7.81 13.74
CA SER A 46 3.51 7.57 15.01
C SER A 46 3.38 6.11 15.40
N GLU A 47 4.30 5.63 16.25
CA GLU A 47 4.24 4.26 16.75
C GLU A 47 2.90 3.95 17.45
N GLN A 48 2.35 4.91 18.19
CA GLN A 48 1.07 4.77 18.88
C GLN A 48 -0.11 4.63 17.91
N GLU A 49 -0.13 5.43 16.84
CA GLU A 49 -1.14 5.30 15.78
C GLU A 49 -1.00 3.96 15.06
N ALA A 50 0.23 3.56 14.73
CA ALA A 50 0.50 2.27 14.10
C ALA A 50 0.02 1.10 14.98
N LEU A 51 0.28 1.13 16.29
CA LEU A 51 -0.21 0.11 17.22
C LEU A 51 -1.74 0.10 17.28
N ALA A 52 -2.39 1.26 17.40
CA ALA A 52 -3.85 1.35 17.46
C ALA A 52 -4.51 0.79 16.18
N ILE A 53 -3.96 1.10 15.01
CA ILE A 53 -4.38 0.54 13.73
C ILE A 53 -4.11 -0.98 13.70
N GLY A 54 -2.94 -1.40 14.17
CA GLY A 54 -2.53 -2.80 14.19
C GLY A 54 -3.47 -3.69 15.01
N TYR A 55 -3.90 -3.21 16.18
CA TYR A 55 -4.90 -3.93 16.99
C TYR A 55 -6.24 -4.06 16.29
N LYS A 56 -6.72 -3.03 15.59
CA LYS A 56 -7.98 -3.11 14.83
C LYS A 56 -7.89 -4.15 13.70
N ILE A 57 -6.78 -4.14 12.96
CA ILE A 57 -6.54 -5.11 11.89
C ILE A 57 -6.46 -6.53 12.47
N TRP A 58 -5.70 -6.72 13.55
CA TRP A 58 -5.57 -8.01 14.23
C TRP A 58 -6.90 -8.54 14.78
N GLN A 59 -7.74 -7.64 15.31
CA GLN A 59 -9.09 -7.96 15.75
C GLN A 59 -9.95 -8.45 14.58
N ASN A 60 -9.86 -7.81 13.41
CA ASN A 60 -10.61 -8.22 12.22
C ASN A 60 -10.13 -9.54 11.63
N GLU A 61 -8.81 -9.78 11.62
CA GLU A 61 -8.21 -10.97 11.00
C GLU A 61 -8.36 -12.23 11.87
N SER A 62 -8.15 -12.11 13.18
CA SER A 62 -8.14 -13.28 14.07
C SER A 62 -8.69 -13.05 15.46
N GLY A 63 -9.40 -11.94 15.69
CA GLY A 63 -9.97 -11.61 17.00
C GLY A 63 -8.91 -11.27 18.04
N ALA A 64 -7.78 -10.71 17.60
CA ALA A 64 -6.63 -10.37 18.42
C ALA A 64 -6.02 -11.56 19.19
N LYS A 65 -6.07 -12.75 18.59
CA LYS A 65 -5.49 -13.98 19.18
C LYS A 65 -4.06 -14.17 18.72
N VAL A 66 -3.17 -14.50 19.65
CA VAL A 66 -1.74 -14.73 19.37
C VAL A 66 -1.57 -15.93 18.45
N GLU A 67 -2.38 -16.97 18.63
CA GLU A 67 -2.42 -18.14 17.74
C GLU A 67 -2.81 -17.75 16.31
N GLY A 68 -3.61 -16.68 16.17
CA GLY A 68 -4.02 -16.11 14.89
C GLY A 68 -2.91 -15.40 14.13
N LEU A 69 -1.74 -15.16 14.73
CA LEU A 69 -0.59 -14.61 14.03
C LEU A 69 0.09 -15.64 13.12
N THR A 70 -0.22 -16.94 13.27
CA THR A 70 0.32 -18.00 12.42
C THR A 70 -0.76 -19.02 12.07
N VAL A 71 -1.29 -18.93 10.85
CA VAL A 71 -2.41 -19.75 10.38
C VAL A 71 -2.07 -20.40 9.04
N TRP A 72 -2.59 -21.60 8.83
CA TRP A 72 -2.63 -22.23 7.51
C TRP A 72 -4.03 -22.81 7.29
N ASN A 73 -4.82 -22.15 6.43
CA ASN A 73 -6.22 -22.54 6.24
C ASN A 73 -6.32 -23.83 5.40
N ALA A 74 -7.39 -24.58 5.62
CA ALA A 74 -7.65 -25.76 4.80
C ALA A 74 -7.88 -25.35 3.34
N GLY A 75 -7.19 -26.04 2.41
CA GLY A 75 -7.27 -25.76 0.98
C GLY A 75 -6.27 -24.73 0.45
N GLU A 76 -5.44 -24.14 1.31
CA GLU A 76 -4.35 -23.24 0.90
C GLU A 76 -3.01 -23.98 0.78
N GLU A 77 -2.14 -23.49 -0.09
CA GLU A 77 -0.79 -24.02 -0.29
C GLU A 77 0.30 -23.16 0.38
N PHE A 78 -0.10 -22.30 1.32
CA PHE A 78 0.76 -21.31 1.98
C PHE A 78 0.32 -21.05 3.42
N ALA A 79 1.24 -20.52 4.23
CA ALA A 79 0.93 -19.99 5.56
C ALA A 79 0.57 -18.49 5.48
N SER A 80 -0.31 -18.04 6.36
CA SER A 80 -0.65 -16.64 6.61
C SER A 80 -0.06 -16.20 7.94
N LEU A 81 0.78 -15.17 7.91
CA LEU A 81 1.57 -14.72 9.06
C LEU A 81 1.28 -13.27 9.45
N GLY A 82 1.37 -12.97 10.74
CA GLY A 82 1.24 -11.63 11.28
C GLY A 82 -0.17 -11.07 11.17
N ILE A 83 -0.33 -9.80 11.55
CA ILE A 83 -1.65 -9.15 11.57
C ILE A 83 -2.19 -8.87 10.17
N GLY A 84 -1.34 -8.83 9.15
CA GLY A 84 -1.76 -8.70 7.77
C GLY A 84 -2.07 -10.04 7.10
N HIS A 85 -1.95 -11.19 7.80
CA HIS A 85 -2.04 -12.51 7.18
C HIS A 85 -1.14 -12.64 5.93
N PHE A 86 0.08 -12.12 6.04
CA PHE A 86 1.08 -12.09 4.99
C PHE A 86 1.42 -13.51 4.53
N ILE A 87 1.24 -13.75 3.24
CA ILE A 87 1.45 -15.05 2.63
C ILE A 87 2.93 -15.42 2.63
N TRP A 88 3.23 -16.66 3.06
CA TRP A 88 4.53 -17.30 2.97
C TRP A 88 4.40 -18.71 2.40
N ALA A 89 4.93 -18.93 1.19
CA ALA A 89 4.78 -20.20 0.49
C ALA A 89 6.03 -21.10 0.64
N PRO A 90 5.86 -22.43 0.65
CA PRO A 90 6.98 -23.36 0.56
C PRO A 90 7.69 -23.26 -0.79
N LYS A 91 8.95 -23.73 -0.85
CA LYS A 91 9.73 -23.72 -2.09
C LYS A 91 9.00 -24.47 -3.20
N GLY A 92 8.89 -23.85 -4.37
CA GLY A 92 8.25 -24.45 -5.54
C GLY A 92 6.72 -24.34 -5.57
N LYS A 93 6.08 -23.88 -4.49
CA LYS A 93 4.67 -23.48 -4.50
C LYS A 93 4.56 -22.08 -5.07
N LYS A 94 3.53 -21.86 -5.90
CA LYS A 94 3.22 -20.55 -6.49
C LYS A 94 1.82 -20.17 -6.07
N PRO A 95 1.65 -19.43 -4.96
CA PRO A 95 0.33 -18.96 -4.56
C PRO A 95 -0.29 -18.11 -5.67
N VAL A 96 -1.62 -18.12 -5.75
CA VAL A 96 -2.38 -17.28 -6.69
C VAL A 96 -2.21 -15.79 -6.34
N PHE A 97 -1.88 -15.50 -5.09
CA PHE A 97 -1.69 -14.16 -4.53
C PHE A 97 -0.22 -13.86 -4.27
N THR A 98 0.12 -12.57 -4.18
CA THR A 98 1.48 -12.11 -3.88
C THR A 98 1.95 -12.54 -2.49
N GLU A 99 3.18 -13.06 -2.40
CA GLU A 99 3.82 -13.40 -1.12
C GLU A 99 4.20 -12.14 -0.32
N GLY A 100 3.40 -11.82 0.69
CA GLY A 100 3.59 -10.62 1.51
C GLY A 100 4.68 -10.75 2.57
N PHE A 101 4.94 -11.96 3.08
CA PHE A 101 5.82 -12.14 4.23
C PHE A 101 7.31 -11.94 3.89
N PRO A 102 7.83 -12.47 2.76
CA PRO A 102 9.19 -12.13 2.33
C PRO A 102 9.40 -10.63 2.11
N LEU A 103 8.38 -9.93 1.57
CA LEU A 103 8.42 -8.48 1.38
C LEU A 103 8.41 -7.71 2.70
N LEU A 104 7.67 -8.20 3.71
CA LEU A 104 7.71 -7.65 5.06
C LEU A 104 9.12 -7.78 5.66
N LEU A 105 9.77 -8.93 5.53
CA LEU A 105 11.13 -9.13 6.04
C LEU A 105 12.13 -8.19 5.35
N GLN A 106 12.03 -8.01 4.03
CA GLN A 106 12.85 -7.03 3.31
C GLN A 106 12.62 -5.61 3.82
N PHE A 107 11.36 -5.21 4.04
CA PHE A 107 11.03 -3.91 4.61
C PHE A 107 11.63 -3.74 6.02
N MET A 108 11.49 -4.74 6.88
CA MET A 108 12.09 -4.78 8.22
C MET A 108 13.61 -4.65 8.20
N GLN A 109 14.30 -5.24 7.20
CA GLN A 109 15.74 -5.06 7.02
C GLN A 109 16.10 -3.60 6.71
N THR A 110 15.34 -2.93 5.84
CA THR A 110 15.55 -1.49 5.56
C THR A 110 15.36 -0.61 6.78
N LYS A 111 14.47 -1.03 7.69
CA LYS A 111 14.19 -0.37 8.97
C LYS A 111 15.13 -0.81 10.10
N LYS A 112 16.09 -1.70 9.81
CA LYS A 112 17.06 -2.26 10.78
C LYS A 112 16.38 -2.93 11.99
N ILE A 113 15.22 -3.53 11.79
CA ILE A 113 14.56 -4.36 12.81
C ILE A 113 15.40 -5.62 13.04
N ALA A 114 15.53 -6.03 14.30
CA ALA A 114 16.23 -7.26 14.66
C ALA A 114 15.41 -8.49 14.27
N ILE A 115 15.60 -8.98 13.04
CA ILE A 115 14.97 -10.20 12.53
C ILE A 115 15.71 -11.42 13.12
N PRO A 116 15.00 -12.42 13.68
CA PRO A 116 15.64 -13.65 14.14
C PRO A 116 16.49 -14.31 13.05
N GLN A 117 17.71 -14.72 13.40
CA GLN A 117 18.70 -15.21 12.43
C GLN A 117 18.19 -16.39 11.59
N TRP A 118 17.42 -17.30 12.19
CA TRP A 118 16.83 -18.42 11.45
C TRP A 118 15.86 -17.92 10.37
N LEU A 119 15.05 -16.91 10.68
CA LEU A 119 14.06 -16.33 9.78
C LEU A 119 14.73 -15.55 8.64
N ALA A 120 15.78 -14.79 8.96
CA ALA A 120 16.57 -14.05 7.97
C ALA A 120 17.23 -14.94 6.91
N ASN A 121 17.53 -16.20 7.25
CA ASN A 121 18.13 -17.18 6.35
C ASN A 121 17.13 -18.18 5.76
N THR A 122 15.83 -17.98 6.00
CA THR A 122 14.75 -18.89 5.55
C THR A 122 13.87 -18.15 4.54
N PRO A 123 14.21 -18.15 3.23
CA PRO A 123 13.46 -17.39 2.23
C PRO A 123 12.06 -17.96 1.95
N TYR A 124 11.87 -19.27 2.12
CA TYR A 124 10.62 -19.98 1.87
C TYR A 124 10.05 -20.55 3.17
N CYS A 125 8.73 -20.74 3.22
CA CYS A 125 8.07 -21.35 4.36
C CYS A 125 8.71 -22.72 4.65
N PRO A 126 9.26 -22.96 5.86
CA PRO A 126 9.98 -24.19 6.17
C PRO A 126 9.05 -25.40 6.34
N TRP A 127 7.74 -25.16 6.47
CA TRP A 127 6.72 -26.20 6.55
C TRP A 127 6.16 -26.44 5.15
N GLU A 128 6.36 -27.64 4.61
CA GLU A 128 5.96 -27.99 3.23
C GLU A 128 4.44 -28.17 3.07
N SER A 129 3.73 -28.35 4.18
CA SER A 129 2.29 -28.59 4.18
C SER A 129 1.62 -28.07 5.45
N ARG A 130 0.30 -27.92 5.40
CA ARG A 130 -0.53 -27.60 6.57
C ARG A 130 -0.34 -28.59 7.72
N GLU A 131 -0.15 -29.88 7.42
CA GLU A 131 0.06 -30.92 8.43
C GLU A 131 1.38 -30.72 9.16
N THR A 132 2.47 -30.46 8.42
CA THR A 132 3.79 -30.19 9.01
C THR A 132 3.80 -28.88 9.80
N PHE A 133 3.11 -27.85 9.31
CA PHE A 133 2.89 -26.59 10.02
C PHE A 133 2.16 -26.80 11.36
N ASN A 134 1.04 -27.55 11.34
CA ASN A 134 0.25 -27.80 12.54
C ASN A 134 0.98 -28.70 13.54
N LYS A 135 1.80 -29.65 13.09
CA LYS A 135 2.67 -30.43 13.99
C LYS A 135 3.68 -29.54 14.70
N ALA A 136 4.17 -28.49 14.04
CA ALA A 136 5.12 -27.54 14.59
C ALA A 136 4.46 -26.36 15.33
N ILE A 137 3.13 -26.36 15.51
CA ILE A 137 2.39 -25.18 15.99
C ILE A 137 2.84 -24.68 17.38
N ASN A 138 3.45 -25.57 18.17
CA ASN A 138 4.02 -25.32 19.50
C ASN A 138 5.55 -25.53 19.55
N SER A 139 6.22 -25.63 18.40
CA SER A 139 7.69 -25.74 18.36
C SER A 139 8.33 -24.43 18.83
N LYS A 140 9.61 -24.49 19.20
CA LYS A 140 10.37 -23.31 19.62
C LYS A 140 10.41 -22.25 18.52
N GLU A 141 10.55 -22.68 17.27
CA GLU A 141 10.56 -21.82 16.08
C GLU A 141 9.22 -21.12 15.87
N MET A 142 8.10 -21.84 15.99
CA MET A 142 6.77 -21.26 15.82
C MET A 142 6.42 -20.27 16.95
N LEU A 143 6.79 -20.59 18.19
CA LEU A 143 6.61 -19.69 19.32
C LEU A 143 7.46 -18.43 19.16
N ALA A 144 8.73 -18.57 18.77
CA ALA A 144 9.60 -17.44 18.48
C ALA A 144 9.07 -16.59 17.30
N LEU A 145 8.50 -17.22 16.28
CA LEU A 145 7.85 -16.52 15.16
C LEU A 145 6.67 -15.69 15.65
N ARG A 146 5.80 -16.24 16.50
CA ARG A 146 4.67 -15.47 17.07
C ARG A 146 5.12 -14.32 17.96
N SER A 147 6.12 -14.54 18.81
CA SER A 147 6.70 -13.47 19.62
C SER A 147 7.25 -12.34 18.75
N PHE A 148 8.03 -12.68 17.72
CA PHE A 148 8.54 -11.70 16.76
C PHE A 148 7.43 -10.92 16.04
N LEU A 149 6.39 -11.62 15.56
CA LEU A 149 5.23 -10.98 14.91
C LEU A 149 4.44 -10.10 15.88
N HIS A 150 4.34 -10.47 17.15
CA HIS A 150 3.67 -9.66 18.16
C HIS A 150 4.48 -8.42 18.55
N GLU A 151 5.80 -8.56 18.69
CA GLU A 151 6.70 -7.45 19.05
C GLU A 151 6.86 -6.43 17.92
N THR A 152 6.57 -6.81 16.68
CA THR A 152 6.73 -5.96 15.49
C THR A 152 5.41 -5.47 14.89
N LEU A 153 4.34 -5.39 15.71
CA LEU A 153 3.01 -4.95 15.26
C LEU A 153 3.03 -3.59 14.56
N SER A 154 3.69 -2.59 15.15
CA SER A 154 3.80 -1.24 14.58
C SER A 154 4.50 -1.27 13.21
N THR A 155 5.61 -2.01 13.09
CA THR A 155 6.33 -2.17 11.81
C THR A 155 5.51 -2.88 10.75
N GLN A 156 4.68 -3.87 11.11
CA GLN A 156 3.77 -4.51 10.17
C GLN A 156 2.74 -3.52 9.62
N VAL A 157 2.25 -2.59 10.45
CA VAL A 157 1.34 -1.53 9.99
C VAL A 157 2.05 -0.53 9.08
N GLU A 158 3.28 -0.12 9.42
CA GLU A 158 4.09 0.73 8.53
C GLU A 158 4.30 0.07 7.16
N PHE A 159 4.58 -1.24 7.13
CA PHE A 159 4.72 -1.99 5.89
C PHE A 159 3.41 -2.01 5.09
N MET A 160 2.27 -2.23 5.75
CA MET A 160 0.96 -2.20 5.08
C MET A 160 0.63 -0.81 4.55
N ALA A 161 0.91 0.25 5.31
CA ALA A 161 0.77 1.64 4.88
C ALA A 161 1.63 1.93 3.64
N TYR A 162 2.90 1.52 3.67
CA TYR A 162 3.80 1.63 2.53
C TYR A 162 3.24 0.91 1.29
N ARG A 163 2.69 -0.30 1.43
CA ARG A 163 2.06 -1.02 0.32
C ARG A 163 0.83 -0.28 -0.23
N VAL A 164 -0.01 0.27 0.64
CA VAL A 164 -1.17 1.08 0.23
C VAL A 164 -0.73 2.28 -0.61
N GLU A 165 0.33 2.98 -0.22
CA GLU A 165 0.89 4.08 -1.03
C GLU A 165 1.38 3.60 -2.40
N GLN A 166 2.10 2.47 -2.44
CA GLN A 166 2.59 1.90 -3.69
C GLN A 166 1.46 1.38 -4.60
N SER A 167 0.28 1.11 -4.05
CA SER A 167 -0.88 0.71 -4.84
C SER A 167 -1.41 1.85 -5.71
N LEU A 168 -1.34 3.11 -5.26
CA LEU A 168 -1.98 4.24 -5.96
C LEU A 168 -1.46 4.40 -7.41
N PRO A 169 -0.15 4.42 -7.70
CA PRO A 169 0.34 4.43 -9.08
C PRO A 169 -0.21 3.27 -9.94
N THR A 170 -0.30 2.06 -9.37
CA THR A 170 -0.85 0.87 -10.04
C THR A 170 -2.35 1.04 -10.34
N LEU A 171 -3.12 1.58 -9.39
CA LEU A 171 -4.54 1.90 -9.60
C LEU A 171 -4.70 2.87 -10.77
N LEU A 172 -3.95 3.98 -10.76
CA LEU A 172 -4.04 5.02 -11.78
C LEU A 172 -3.62 4.52 -13.16
N ALA A 173 -2.57 3.71 -13.24
CA ALA A 173 -2.10 3.11 -14.49
C ALA A 173 -3.12 2.13 -15.10
N SER A 174 -4.00 1.53 -14.29
CA SER A 174 -5.04 0.61 -14.77
C SER A 174 -6.24 1.30 -15.42
N LEU A 175 -6.36 2.63 -15.28
CA LEU A 175 -7.52 3.40 -15.72
C LEU A 175 -7.25 4.11 -17.06
N PRO A 176 -8.09 3.92 -18.09
CA PRO A 176 -7.83 4.47 -19.42
C PRO A 176 -8.05 5.99 -19.48
N HIS A 177 -9.01 6.53 -18.73
CA HIS A 177 -9.44 7.93 -18.85
C HIS A 177 -8.86 8.83 -17.75
N GLU A 178 -8.40 10.02 -18.13
CA GLU A 178 -7.75 10.96 -17.22
C GLU A 178 -8.67 11.46 -16.10
N ALA A 179 -9.92 11.80 -16.44
CA ALA A 179 -10.91 12.22 -15.46
C ALA A 179 -11.16 11.15 -14.38
N GLN A 180 -11.10 9.87 -14.75
CA GLN A 180 -11.26 8.75 -13.84
C GLN A 180 -10.03 8.58 -12.94
N ARG A 181 -8.83 8.70 -13.51
CA ARG A 181 -7.57 8.72 -12.74
C ARG A 181 -7.59 9.83 -11.69
N GLU A 182 -7.95 11.05 -12.10
CA GLU A 182 -7.99 12.19 -11.19
C GLU A 182 -9.05 12.01 -10.11
N LYS A 183 -10.24 11.51 -10.45
CA LYS A 183 -11.26 11.15 -9.47
C LYS A 183 -10.70 10.15 -8.44
N VAL A 184 -10.16 9.01 -8.87
CA VAL A 184 -9.65 7.98 -7.97
C VAL A 184 -8.52 8.51 -7.07
N LYS A 185 -7.61 9.30 -7.63
CA LYS A 185 -6.54 9.96 -6.87
C LYS A 185 -7.09 10.89 -5.78
N GLN A 186 -8.08 11.73 -6.12
CA GLN A 186 -8.72 12.62 -5.16
C GLN A 186 -9.45 11.86 -4.06
N GLN A 187 -10.18 10.80 -4.41
CA GLN A 187 -10.88 9.96 -3.43
C GLN A 187 -9.89 9.27 -2.48
N PHE A 188 -8.80 8.73 -3.03
CA PHE A 188 -7.74 8.10 -2.24
C PHE A 188 -7.20 9.07 -1.18
N TYR A 189 -6.79 10.28 -1.58
CA TYR A 189 -6.25 11.26 -0.64
C TYR A 189 -7.29 11.79 0.34
N ARG A 190 -8.54 11.98 -0.09
CA ARG A 190 -9.61 12.42 0.83
C ARG A 190 -9.84 11.39 1.95
N VAL A 191 -9.78 10.10 1.63
CA VAL A 191 -9.82 9.04 2.64
C VAL A 191 -8.54 9.05 3.46
N ALA A 192 -7.37 8.99 2.83
CA ALA A 192 -6.09 8.87 3.51
C ALA A 192 -5.80 10.00 4.52
N GLN A 193 -6.29 11.21 4.26
CA GLN A 193 -6.13 12.40 5.12
C GLN A 193 -7.21 12.55 6.19
N SER A 194 -8.21 11.65 6.22
CA SER A 194 -9.29 11.68 7.22
C SER A 194 -8.96 10.83 8.45
N ALA A 195 -9.59 11.13 9.58
CA ALA A 195 -9.51 10.29 10.77
C ALA A 195 -9.96 8.85 10.43
N ASN A 196 -9.24 7.84 10.94
CA ASN A 196 -9.39 6.42 10.57
C ASN A 196 -9.14 6.07 9.08
N GLY A 197 -8.78 7.03 8.23
CA GLY A 197 -8.61 6.85 6.79
C GLY A 197 -7.55 5.81 6.42
N ILE A 198 -6.37 5.92 7.02
CA ILE A 198 -5.26 4.98 6.80
C ILE A 198 -5.64 3.56 7.22
N TYR A 199 -6.33 3.42 8.36
CA TYR A 199 -6.85 2.14 8.80
C TYR A 199 -7.80 1.54 7.77
N ALA A 200 -8.76 2.32 7.26
CA ALA A 200 -9.73 1.84 6.27
C ALA A 200 -9.04 1.38 4.96
N LEU A 201 -8.06 2.15 4.48
CA LEU A 201 -7.31 1.81 3.27
C LEU A 201 -6.46 0.55 3.46
N ILE A 202 -5.71 0.46 4.56
CA ILE A 202 -4.90 -0.72 4.89
C ILE A 202 -5.79 -1.96 5.00
N ASP A 203 -6.82 -1.90 5.85
CA ASP A 203 -7.67 -3.04 6.12
C ASP A 203 -8.36 -3.51 4.83
N TYR A 204 -8.88 -2.60 4.01
CA TYR A 204 -9.57 -2.98 2.78
C TYR A 204 -8.63 -3.57 1.73
N VAL A 205 -7.42 -3.02 1.54
CA VAL A 205 -6.41 -3.60 0.63
C VAL A 205 -5.98 -4.98 1.12
N ASN A 206 -5.78 -5.17 2.42
CA ASN A 206 -5.42 -6.46 2.99
C ASN A 206 -6.55 -7.49 2.86
N PHE A 207 -7.79 -7.03 3.00
CA PHE A 207 -9.00 -7.85 2.99
C PHE A 207 -9.49 -8.24 1.59
N LYS A 208 -9.41 -7.33 0.62
CA LYS A 208 -10.00 -7.48 -0.73
C LYS A 208 -9.08 -7.17 -1.89
N GLY A 209 -7.86 -6.71 -1.63
CA GLY A 209 -6.89 -6.37 -2.66
C GLY A 209 -7.12 -5.00 -3.30
N GLU A 210 -6.22 -4.66 -4.22
CA GLU A 210 -6.17 -3.37 -4.89
C GLU A 210 -7.29 -3.20 -5.94
N GLY A 211 -7.75 -4.29 -6.55
CA GLY A 211 -8.83 -4.27 -7.54
C GLY A 211 -8.37 -4.02 -8.99
N THR A 212 -7.09 -4.20 -9.26
CA THR A 212 -6.47 -4.06 -10.59
C THR A 212 -6.39 -5.38 -11.36
N SER A 213 -6.47 -6.53 -10.68
CA SER A 213 -6.43 -7.84 -11.30
C SER A 213 -7.63 -8.07 -12.25
N THR A 214 -7.37 -8.70 -13.40
CA THR A 214 -8.41 -9.14 -14.34
C THR A 214 -9.08 -10.44 -13.91
N THR A 215 -8.41 -11.25 -13.08
CA THR A 215 -8.94 -12.53 -12.58
C THR A 215 -9.83 -12.36 -11.34
N GLU A 216 -9.76 -11.21 -10.68
CA GLU A 216 -10.58 -10.87 -9.50
C GLU A 216 -11.82 -10.08 -9.91
N ARG A 217 -12.60 -10.65 -10.82
CA ARG A 217 -13.80 -10.02 -11.39
C ARG A 217 -14.93 -11.03 -11.56
N TYR A 218 -16.16 -10.58 -11.31
CA TYR A 218 -17.36 -11.29 -11.71
C TYR A 218 -18.16 -10.42 -12.68
N GLN A 219 -18.46 -10.97 -13.86
CA GLN A 219 -19.13 -10.23 -14.94
C GLN A 219 -18.40 -8.92 -15.31
N GLY A 220 -17.06 -8.96 -15.31
CA GLY A 220 -16.20 -7.79 -15.58
C GLY A 220 -16.07 -6.79 -14.43
N GLN A 221 -16.84 -6.95 -13.35
CA GLN A 221 -16.82 -6.05 -12.18
C GLN A 221 -15.86 -6.58 -11.11
N GLY A 222 -14.88 -5.75 -10.73
CA GLY A 222 -13.96 -6.03 -9.61
C GLY A 222 -14.55 -5.65 -8.26
N TRP A 223 -13.81 -5.94 -7.19
CA TRP A 223 -14.24 -5.65 -5.81
C TRP A 223 -13.14 -5.09 -4.88
N GLY A 224 -11.99 -4.74 -5.44
CA GLY A 224 -10.87 -4.20 -4.66
C GLY A 224 -10.98 -2.69 -4.42
N LEU A 225 -9.92 -2.12 -3.85
CA LEU A 225 -9.86 -0.70 -3.48
C LEU A 225 -10.26 0.23 -4.63
N LEU A 226 -9.82 -0.06 -5.86
CA LEU A 226 -10.16 0.71 -7.05
C LEU A 226 -11.67 0.93 -7.19
N GLN A 227 -12.46 -0.14 -7.13
CA GLN A 227 -13.90 -0.06 -7.34
C GLN A 227 -14.60 0.70 -6.21
N VAL A 228 -14.06 0.65 -4.99
CA VAL A 228 -14.58 1.45 -3.86
C VAL A 228 -14.38 2.93 -4.13
N LEU A 229 -13.16 3.33 -4.49
CA LEU A 229 -12.82 4.73 -4.79
C LEU A 229 -13.63 5.27 -5.99
N GLU A 230 -13.86 4.45 -7.01
CA GLU A 230 -14.69 4.82 -8.16
C GLU A 230 -16.16 5.07 -7.78
N ASN A 231 -16.68 4.32 -6.79
CA ASN A 231 -18.06 4.41 -6.32
C ASN A 231 -18.31 5.51 -5.28
N MET A 232 -17.26 6.21 -4.82
CA MET A 232 -17.39 7.40 -3.99
C MET A 232 -17.89 8.60 -4.83
N SER A 233 -18.83 9.36 -4.27
CA SER A 233 -19.41 10.58 -4.86
C SER A 233 -18.45 11.77 -4.74
N GLY A 234 -17.76 11.90 -3.61
CA GLY A 234 -16.83 13.00 -3.37
C GLY A 234 -17.37 14.20 -2.60
N ASP A 235 -18.63 14.18 -2.20
CA ASP A 235 -19.41 15.35 -1.77
C ASP A 235 -19.65 15.45 -0.26
N THR A 236 -19.33 14.41 0.51
CA THR A 236 -19.49 14.43 1.97
C THR A 236 -18.25 14.92 2.72
N LYS A 237 -18.48 15.47 3.91
CA LYS A 237 -17.45 15.84 4.90
C LYS A 237 -16.98 14.64 5.74
N GLN A 238 -17.49 13.44 5.50
CA GLN A 238 -17.11 12.20 6.21
C GLN A 238 -16.55 11.15 5.23
N PRO A 239 -15.29 11.28 4.79
CA PRO A 239 -14.73 10.44 3.73
C PRO A 239 -14.69 8.95 4.07
N THR A 240 -14.38 8.57 5.32
CA THR A 240 -14.39 7.16 5.74
C THR A 240 -15.79 6.55 5.79
N ALA A 241 -16.81 7.33 6.18
CA ALA A 241 -18.19 6.88 6.18
C ALA A 241 -18.72 6.63 4.75
N GLU A 242 -18.31 7.47 3.80
CA GLU A 242 -18.58 7.28 2.38
C GLU A 242 -17.81 6.08 1.82
N PHE A 243 -16.53 5.96 2.15
CA PHE A 243 -15.70 4.81 1.77
C PHE A 243 -16.33 3.49 2.23
N ALA A 244 -16.76 3.42 3.50
CA ALA A 244 -17.45 2.26 4.05
C ALA A 244 -18.75 1.95 3.28
N THR A 245 -19.52 2.97 2.92
CA THR A 245 -20.77 2.81 2.16
C THR A 245 -20.49 2.30 0.74
N ALA A 246 -19.48 2.85 0.06
CA ALA A 246 -19.04 2.41 -1.26
C ALA A 246 -18.51 0.98 -1.23
N ALA A 247 -17.72 0.62 -0.20
CA ALA A 247 -17.21 -0.73 0.01
C ALA A 247 -18.34 -1.75 0.21
N ILE A 248 -19.34 -1.45 1.05
CA ILE A 248 -20.51 -2.32 1.24
C ILE A 248 -21.27 -2.51 -0.09
N LYS A 249 -21.44 -1.44 -0.89
CA LYS A 249 -22.07 -1.52 -2.20
C LYS A 249 -21.30 -2.43 -3.16
N VAL A 250 -19.98 -2.26 -3.24
CA VAL A 250 -19.09 -3.09 -4.06
C VAL A 250 -19.16 -4.57 -3.66
N LEU A 251 -19.11 -4.86 -2.35
CA LEU A 251 -19.20 -6.23 -1.82
C LEU A 251 -20.57 -6.86 -2.06
N THR A 252 -21.64 -6.10 -1.93
CA THR A 252 -23.00 -6.56 -2.25
C THR A 252 -23.12 -6.91 -3.73
N GLN A 253 -22.55 -6.08 -4.62
CA GLN A 253 -22.52 -6.36 -6.05
C GLN A 253 -21.69 -7.59 -6.40
N ARG A 254 -20.54 -7.78 -5.73
CA ARG A 254 -19.73 -9.01 -5.87
C ARG A 254 -20.56 -10.25 -5.56
N VAL A 255 -21.24 -10.27 -4.41
CA VAL A 255 -22.06 -11.42 -3.98
C VAL A 255 -23.17 -11.70 -4.98
N LYS A 256 -23.83 -10.65 -5.49
CA LYS A 256 -24.87 -10.77 -6.53
C LYS A 256 -24.33 -11.38 -7.84
N ASN A 257 -23.09 -11.07 -8.20
CA ASN A 257 -22.47 -11.54 -9.44
C ASN A 257 -21.72 -12.87 -9.27
N ALA A 258 -21.55 -13.36 -8.05
CA ALA A 258 -20.77 -14.54 -7.76
C ALA A 258 -21.44 -15.82 -8.32
N PRO A 259 -20.65 -16.80 -8.79
CA PRO A 259 -21.19 -18.11 -9.14
C PRO A 259 -21.90 -18.76 -7.96
N VAL A 260 -23.04 -19.40 -8.21
CA VAL A 260 -23.93 -19.94 -7.16
C VAL A 260 -23.19 -20.95 -6.27
N GLU A 261 -22.32 -21.76 -6.86
CA GLU A 261 -21.49 -22.76 -6.17
C GLU A 261 -20.48 -22.16 -5.18
N ARG A 262 -20.12 -20.88 -5.32
CA ARG A 262 -19.26 -20.19 -4.34
C ARG A 262 -20.03 -19.81 -3.07
N ASN A 263 -21.35 -19.66 -3.16
CA ASN A 263 -22.25 -19.32 -2.05
C ASN A 263 -21.70 -18.17 -1.16
N GLU A 264 -21.26 -17.07 -1.79
CA GLU A 264 -20.59 -15.98 -1.08
C GLU A 264 -21.51 -15.18 -0.14
N GLN A 265 -22.84 -15.32 -0.30
CA GLN A 265 -23.84 -14.63 0.52
C GLN A 265 -23.63 -14.85 2.02
N ARG A 266 -23.13 -16.03 2.42
CA ARG A 266 -22.82 -16.36 3.83
C ARG A 266 -21.77 -15.44 4.46
N TRP A 267 -20.94 -14.76 3.65
CA TRP A 267 -19.87 -13.89 4.13
C TRP A 267 -20.25 -12.42 4.19
N LEU A 268 -21.29 -12.00 3.47
CA LEU A 268 -21.63 -10.57 3.31
C LEU A 268 -21.89 -9.87 4.64
N ALA A 269 -22.55 -10.54 5.59
CA ALA A 269 -22.81 -9.98 6.92
C ALA A 269 -21.50 -9.70 7.69
N GLY A 270 -20.57 -10.65 7.70
CA GLY A 270 -19.25 -10.48 8.33
C GLY A 270 -18.42 -9.39 7.65
N TRP A 271 -18.44 -9.34 6.32
CA TRP A 271 -17.76 -8.30 5.55
C TRP A 271 -18.33 -6.91 5.83
N THR A 272 -19.65 -6.80 5.95
CA THR A 272 -20.33 -5.53 6.29
C THR A 272 -19.95 -5.08 7.70
N ASN A 273 -19.93 -6.00 8.67
CA ASN A 273 -19.51 -5.68 10.05
C ASN A 273 -18.06 -5.18 10.10
N ARG A 274 -17.15 -5.83 9.37
CA ARG A 274 -15.75 -5.40 9.24
C ARG A 274 -15.65 -3.99 8.65
N VAL A 275 -16.32 -3.73 7.52
CA VAL A 275 -16.28 -2.42 6.84
C VAL A 275 -16.92 -1.31 7.67
N ASN A 276 -17.91 -1.62 8.52
CA ASN A 276 -18.51 -0.61 9.39
C ASN A 276 -17.55 -0.08 10.46
N THR A 277 -16.46 -0.78 10.78
CA THR A 277 -15.43 -0.30 11.71
C THR A 277 -14.63 0.89 11.17
N TYR A 278 -14.73 1.19 9.87
CA TYR A 278 -14.00 2.31 9.24
C TYR A 278 -14.60 3.67 9.56
N ARG A 279 -15.87 3.70 9.99
CA ARG A 279 -16.66 4.91 10.22
C ARG A 279 -16.13 5.74 11.39
#